data_AF-A0A496Y5B7-F1
#
_entry.id   AF-A0A496Y5B7-F1
#
_cell.length_a   1.000
_cell.length_b   1.000
_cell.length_c   1.000
_cell.angle_alpha   90.00
_cell.angle_beta   90.00
_cell.angle_gamma   90.00
#
_symmetry.space_group_name_H-M   'P 1'
#
loop_
_entity.id
_entity.type
_entity.pdbx_description
1 polymer ?
#
loop_
_entity_poly.entity_id
_entity_poly.type
_entity_poly.pdbx_seq_one_letter_code
_entity_poly.pdbx_strand_id
1 'polypeptide(L)'
;MVRESYCGLCDDCQLGNRDFLETVSQLKEYIDRFRADWWVHCFPDGEGFSFSEFRKGINWFLSHTECPGCKGGRGLENCPIRICARQRHIEHCYECPELKECNRFDHLLIEFPDLKINLLRRQLKFKACQYHQRLEQAK
;
A
#
# COMPACT_ATOMS: atom_id res chain seq x y z
N MET A 1 11.97 -6.31 3.97
CA MET A 1 12.28 -5.68 2.66
C MET A 1 11.70 -4.28 2.63
N VAL A 2 12.46 -3.26 2.23
CA VAL A 2 11.95 -1.89 2.06
C VAL A 2 11.08 -1.85 0.82
N ARG A 3 9.89 -1.21 0.91
CA ARG A 3 8.96 -1.15 -0.22
C ARG A 3 9.34 -0.02 -1.15
N GLU A 4 9.92 -0.35 -2.30
CA GLU A 4 10.36 0.69 -3.23
C GLU A 4 9.21 1.22 -4.09
N SER A 5 9.11 2.55 -4.19
CA SER A 5 8.01 3.19 -4.93
C SER A 5 8.42 4.49 -5.61
N TYR A 6 7.77 4.81 -6.73
CA TYR A 6 7.93 6.11 -7.39
C TYR A 6 7.17 7.23 -6.65
N CYS A 7 5.99 6.92 -6.08
CA CYS A 7 5.21 7.93 -5.36
C CYS A 7 5.83 8.30 -4.00
N GLY A 8 6.60 7.41 -3.36
CA GLY A 8 7.14 7.61 -2.02
C GLY A 8 6.15 7.30 -0.89
N LEU A 9 5.09 6.53 -1.18
CA LEU A 9 3.99 6.24 -0.25
C LEU A 9 3.78 4.75 0.01
N CYS A 10 4.56 3.84 -0.59
CA CYS A 10 4.36 2.42 -0.31
C CYS A 10 4.60 2.04 1.16
N ASP A 11 5.33 2.87 1.91
CA ASP A 11 5.47 2.72 3.36
C ASP A 11 4.18 3.05 4.13
N ASP A 12 3.30 3.89 3.56
CA ASP A 12 1.99 4.22 4.14
C ASP A 12 0.90 3.20 3.71
N CYS A 13 1.25 2.21 2.89
CA CYS A 13 0.32 1.23 2.36
C CYS A 13 -0.02 0.14 3.38
N GLN A 14 -1.32 -0.15 3.55
CA GLN A 14 -1.84 -1.12 4.51
C GLN A 14 -1.65 -2.59 4.10
N LEU A 15 -1.20 -2.87 2.87
CA LEU A 15 -0.79 -4.22 2.52
C LEU A 15 0.29 -4.67 3.51
N GLY A 16 0.23 -5.90 4.01
CA GLY A 16 1.18 -6.38 5.01
C GLY A 16 1.17 -5.64 6.35
N ASN A 17 0.14 -4.83 6.64
CA ASN A 17 -0.05 -4.24 7.95
C ASN A 17 -0.15 -5.35 9.00
N ARG A 18 0.63 -5.24 10.07
CA ARG A 18 0.73 -6.28 11.10
C ARG A 18 -0.61 -6.53 11.79
N ASP A 19 -1.30 -5.47 12.21
CA ASP A 19 -2.57 -5.56 12.94
C ASP A 19 -3.65 -6.20 12.07
N PHE A 20 -3.69 -5.85 10.78
CA PHE A 20 -4.56 -6.50 9.80
C PHE A 20 -4.25 -8.00 9.69
N LEU A 21 -2.99 -8.39 9.54
CA LEU A 21 -2.60 -9.80 9.42
C LEU A 21 -2.85 -10.60 10.71
N GLU A 22 -2.60 -10.00 11.88
CA GLU A 22 -2.98 -10.59 13.18
C GLU A 22 -4.49 -10.82 13.26
N THR A 23 -5.28 -9.84 12.83
CA THR A 23 -6.76 -9.96 12.79
C THR A 23 -7.20 -11.09 11.86
N VAL A 24 -6.62 -11.19 10.66
CA VAL A 24 -6.92 -12.28 9.71
C VAL A 24 -6.53 -13.64 10.29
N SER A 25 -5.40 -13.73 10.98
CA SER A 25 -4.96 -14.96 11.65
C SER A 25 -5.93 -15.39 12.75
N GLN A 26 -6.33 -14.46 13.62
CA GLN A 26 -7.31 -14.73 14.68
C GLN A 26 -8.65 -15.20 14.09
N LEU A 27 -9.14 -14.54 13.04
CA LEU A 27 -10.36 -14.94 12.35
C LEU A 27 -10.26 -16.38 11.81
N LYS A 28 -9.12 -16.73 11.19
CA LYS A 28 -8.86 -18.10 10.73
C LYS A 28 -8.97 -19.11 11.87
N GLU A 29 -8.34 -18.83 13.01
CA GLU A 29 -8.38 -19.70 14.18
C GLU A 29 -9.79 -19.86 14.76
N TYR A 30 -10.59 -18.80 14.77
CA TYR A 30 -11.99 -18.88 15.18
C TYR A 30 -12.81 -19.76 14.24
N ILE A 31 -12.67 -19.57 12.93
CA ILE A 31 -13.34 -20.38 11.90
C ILE A 31 -12.99 -21.87 12.04
N ASP A 32 -11.69 -22.16 12.19
CA ASP A 32 -11.21 -23.53 12.31
C ASP A 32 -11.71 -24.20 13.61
N ARG A 33 -11.79 -23.46 14.73
CA ARG A 33 -12.36 -23.95 16.00
C ARG A 33 -13.87 -24.15 15.95
N PHE A 34 -14.60 -23.22 15.34
CA PHE A 34 -16.05 -23.31 15.15
C PHE A 34 -16.44 -24.50 14.26
N ARG A 35 -15.49 -25.06 13.50
CA ARG A 35 -15.74 -26.10 12.48
C ARG A 35 -16.78 -25.62 11.48
N ALA A 36 -16.62 -24.38 11.01
CA ALA A 36 -17.60 -23.70 10.17
C ALA A 36 -18.06 -24.53 8.96
N ASP A 37 -17.16 -25.32 8.35
CA ASP A 37 -17.47 -26.23 7.24
C ASP A 37 -18.59 -27.23 7.58
N TRP A 38 -18.65 -27.69 8.83
CA TRP A 38 -19.72 -28.57 9.30
C TRP A 38 -21.06 -27.84 9.32
N TRP A 39 -21.07 -26.58 9.73
CA TRP A 39 -22.27 -25.77 9.90
C TRP A 39 -22.72 -25.06 8.62
N VAL A 40 -22.05 -25.24 7.48
CA VAL A 40 -22.41 -24.56 6.21
C VAL A 40 -23.88 -24.79 5.85
N HIS A 41 -24.40 -25.99 6.09
CA HIS A 41 -25.81 -26.35 5.86
C HIS A 41 -26.82 -25.62 6.79
N CYS A 42 -26.34 -24.94 7.84
CA CYS A 42 -27.16 -24.11 8.71
C CYS A 42 -27.31 -22.67 8.20
N PHE A 43 -26.56 -22.28 7.17
CA PHE A 43 -26.65 -20.96 6.55
C PHE A 43 -27.56 -21.01 5.32
N PRO A 44 -28.21 -19.90 4.93
CA PRO A 44 -29.02 -19.85 3.72
C PRO A 44 -28.21 -20.22 2.47
N ASP A 45 -28.68 -21.24 1.74
CA ASP A 45 -28.14 -21.58 0.43
C ASP A 45 -28.51 -20.51 -0.60
N GLY A 46 -27.58 -20.19 -1.50
CA GLY A 46 -27.86 -19.36 -2.69
C GLY A 46 -27.68 -17.84 -2.52
N GLU A 47 -27.24 -17.35 -1.36
CA GLU A 47 -26.98 -15.91 -1.14
C GLU A 47 -25.62 -15.43 -1.69
N GLY A 48 -25.04 -16.13 -2.66
CA GLY A 48 -23.81 -15.69 -3.34
C GLY A 48 -22.53 -15.76 -2.51
N PHE A 49 -22.55 -16.39 -1.33
CA PHE A 49 -21.37 -16.53 -0.47
C PHE A 49 -20.81 -17.96 -0.50
N SER A 50 -19.55 -18.12 -0.89
CA SER A 50 -18.85 -19.40 -0.86
C SER A 50 -17.87 -19.45 0.31
N PHE A 51 -18.19 -20.26 1.32
CA PHE A 51 -17.32 -20.44 2.48
C PHE A 51 -15.94 -20.98 2.10
N SER A 52 -15.90 -21.87 1.09
CA SER A 52 -14.66 -22.43 0.56
C SER A 52 -13.77 -21.35 -0.08
N GLU A 53 -14.35 -20.44 -0.87
CA GLU A 53 -13.61 -19.31 -1.46
C GLU A 53 -13.18 -18.31 -0.39
N PHE A 54 -14.01 -18.08 0.63
CA PHE A 54 -13.66 -17.24 1.76
C PHE A 54 -12.41 -17.77 2.52
N ARG A 55 -12.33 -19.07 2.81
CA ARG A 55 -11.12 -19.67 3.43
C ARG A 55 -9.89 -19.55 2.52
N LYS A 56 -10.05 -19.73 1.20
CA LYS A 56 -8.95 -19.50 0.25
C LYS A 56 -8.46 -18.06 0.33
N GLY A 57 -9.38 -17.08 0.41
CA GLY A 57 -9.05 -15.67 0.60
C GLY A 57 -8.26 -15.40 1.89
N ILE A 58 -8.70 -15.95 3.02
CA ILE A 58 -7.97 -15.86 4.29
C ILE A 58 -6.55 -16.41 4.16
N ASN A 59 -6.40 -17.63 3.64
CA ASN A 59 -5.08 -18.24 3.44
C ASN A 59 -4.21 -17.43 2.48
N TRP A 60 -4.80 -16.85 1.43
CA TRP A 60 -4.10 -16.02 0.47
C TRP A 60 -3.51 -14.76 1.12
N PHE A 61 -4.27 -14.07 1.97
CA PHE A 61 -3.76 -12.91 2.71
C PHE A 61 -2.60 -13.27 3.63
N LEU A 62 -2.67 -14.43 4.30
CA LEU A 62 -1.62 -14.91 5.21
C LEU A 62 -0.37 -15.42 4.48
N SER A 63 -0.49 -15.83 3.21
CA SER A 63 0.66 -16.27 2.39
C SER A 63 1.27 -15.15 1.53
N HIS A 64 0.57 -14.02 1.35
CA HIS A 64 1.01 -12.89 0.52
C HIS A 64 1.12 -11.61 1.36
N THR A 65 1.86 -11.70 2.47
CA THR A 65 2.02 -10.60 3.43
C THR A 65 2.94 -9.49 2.92
N GLU A 66 3.76 -9.77 1.90
CA GLU A 66 4.75 -8.83 1.39
C GLU A 66 4.35 -8.21 0.05
N CYS A 67 4.60 -6.91 -0.09
CA CYS A 67 4.53 -6.19 -1.35
C CYS A 67 5.91 -5.58 -1.63
N PRO A 68 6.60 -5.95 -2.73
CA PRO A 68 7.90 -5.37 -3.09
C PRO A 68 7.82 -3.92 -3.58
N GLY A 69 6.61 -3.34 -3.62
CA GLY A 69 6.37 -2.00 -4.10
C GLY A 69 6.34 -1.90 -5.63
N CYS A 70 6.02 -0.70 -6.13
CA CYS A 70 5.80 -0.50 -7.55
C CYS A 70 7.09 -0.42 -8.38
N LYS A 71 8.25 -0.24 -7.75
CA LYS A 71 9.56 -0.43 -8.40
C LYS A 71 9.91 -1.93 -8.52
N GLY A 72 9.44 -2.75 -7.58
CA GLY A 72 9.51 -4.22 -7.64
C GLY A 72 8.44 -4.90 -8.52
N GLY A 73 7.88 -4.19 -9.50
CA GLY A 73 6.96 -4.76 -10.49
C GLY A 73 5.49 -4.91 -10.03
N ARG A 74 5.06 -4.26 -8.94
CA ARG A 74 3.64 -4.19 -8.53
C ARG A 74 2.96 -2.91 -8.97
N GLY A 75 1.65 -2.78 -8.73
CA GLY A 75 0.85 -1.59 -9.05
C GLY A 75 0.37 -1.56 -10.50
N LEU A 76 -0.34 -0.49 -10.86
CA LEU A 76 -0.93 -0.34 -12.19
C LEU A 76 0.12 -0.38 -13.29
N GLU A 77 -0.17 -1.09 -14.39
CA GLU A 77 0.67 -1.18 -15.58
C GLU A 77 0.98 0.23 -16.12
N ASN A 78 -0.07 0.99 -16.40
CA ASN A 78 -0.02 2.37 -16.89
C ASN A 78 -0.18 3.40 -15.78
N CYS A 79 0.61 3.28 -14.70
CA CYS A 79 0.59 4.26 -13.61
C CYS A 79 1.13 5.63 -14.09
N PRO A 80 0.33 6.72 -14.08
CA PRO A 80 0.76 8.03 -14.58
C PRO A 80 1.87 8.66 -13.73
N ILE A 81 1.97 8.27 -12.46
CA ILE A 81 3.00 8.71 -11.51
C ILE A 81 4.34 8.04 -11.86
N ARG A 82 4.35 6.72 -12.07
CA ARG A 82 5.54 5.95 -12.48
C ARG A 82 6.15 6.51 -13.77
N ILE A 83 5.30 6.72 -14.78
CA ILE A 83 5.72 7.21 -16.09
C ILE A 83 6.38 8.60 -15.94
N CYS A 84 5.73 9.50 -15.21
CA CYS A 84 6.25 10.84 -14.96
C CYS A 84 7.59 10.83 -14.20
N ALA A 85 7.71 10.04 -13.13
CA ALA A 85 8.93 9.95 -12.33
C ALA A 85 10.12 9.43 -13.17
N ARG A 86 9.89 8.41 -14.01
CA ARG A 86 10.91 7.89 -14.94
C ARG A 86 11.33 8.93 -15.97
N GLN A 87 10.38 9.65 -16.58
CA GLN A 87 10.67 10.70 -17.56
C GLN A 87 11.45 11.88 -16.96
N ARG A 88 11.18 12.21 -15.71
CA ARG A 88 11.87 13.30 -14.98
C ARG A 88 13.16 12.85 -14.29
N HIS A 89 13.49 11.56 -14.35
CA HIS A 89 14.66 10.98 -13.68
C HIS A 89 14.71 11.28 -12.17
N ILE A 90 13.57 11.21 -11.50
CA ILE A 90 13.46 11.37 -10.04
C ILE A 90 13.18 10.03 -9.38
N GLU A 91 13.81 9.78 -8.23
CA GLU A 91 13.63 8.52 -7.51
C GLU A 91 12.26 8.46 -6.82
N HIS A 92 11.82 9.58 -6.24
CA HIS A 92 10.52 9.71 -5.59
C HIS A 92 9.83 11.03 -5.92
N CYS A 93 8.50 11.02 -5.94
CA CYS A 93 7.71 12.23 -6.22
C CYS A 93 7.87 13.34 -5.18
N TYR A 94 8.27 13.04 -3.94
CA TYR A 94 8.55 14.08 -2.95
C TYR A 94 9.80 14.92 -3.27
N GLU A 95 10.63 14.47 -4.20
CA GLU A 95 11.79 15.22 -4.71
C GLU A 95 11.38 16.24 -5.78
N CYS A 96 10.18 16.10 -6.36
CA CYS A 96 9.69 16.96 -7.42
C CYS A 96 9.30 18.36 -6.91
N PRO A 97 9.86 19.46 -7.45
CA PRO A 97 9.52 20.82 -6.99
C PRO A 97 8.06 21.19 -7.28
N GLU A 98 7.48 20.65 -8.35
CA GLU A 98 6.09 20.87 -8.79
C GLU A 98 5.08 19.91 -8.11
N LEU A 99 5.50 19.23 -7.04
CA LEU A 99 4.64 18.23 -6.38
C LEU A 99 3.30 18.83 -5.93
N LYS A 100 3.28 20.08 -5.44
CA LYS A 100 2.07 20.70 -4.88
C LYS A 100 0.95 20.82 -5.94
N GLU A 101 1.29 21.24 -7.14
CA GLU A 101 0.38 21.49 -8.26
C GLU A 101 0.13 20.23 -9.11
N CYS A 102 0.85 19.14 -8.86
CA CYS A 102 0.77 17.93 -9.66
C CYS A 102 -0.58 17.20 -9.53
N ASN A 103 -1.27 17.01 -10.66
CA ASN A 103 -2.57 16.33 -10.78
C ASN A 103 -2.46 14.82 -11.09
N ARG A 104 -1.24 14.27 -11.22
CA ARG A 104 -1.05 12.84 -11.53
C ARG A 104 -1.57 11.90 -10.44
N PHE A 105 -1.92 12.44 -9.27
CA PHE A 105 -2.44 11.71 -8.13
C PHE A 105 -3.97 11.71 -8.05
N ASP A 106 -4.69 12.45 -8.90
CA ASP A 106 -6.14 12.69 -8.75
C ASP A 106 -6.95 11.39 -8.68
N HIS A 107 -6.60 10.39 -9.49
CA HIS A 107 -7.21 9.05 -9.46
C HIS A 107 -7.08 8.32 -8.11
N LEU A 108 -6.04 8.62 -7.31
CA LEU A 108 -5.86 8.05 -5.98
C LEU A 108 -6.55 8.89 -4.90
N LEU A 109 -6.77 10.18 -5.13
CA LEU A 109 -7.41 11.07 -4.15
C LEU A 109 -8.88 10.72 -3.90
N ILE A 110 -9.51 10.01 -4.83
CA ILE A 110 -10.87 9.48 -4.69
C ILE A 110 -10.96 8.54 -3.48
N GLU A 111 -10.00 7.63 -3.35
CA GLU A 111 -9.97 6.62 -2.28
C GLU A 111 -9.11 7.05 -1.07
N PHE A 112 -8.10 7.89 -1.33
CA PHE A 112 -7.10 8.31 -0.34
C PHE A 112 -7.00 9.84 -0.29
N PRO A 113 -7.97 10.54 0.33
CA PRO A 113 -8.02 12.01 0.32
C PRO A 113 -6.79 12.66 0.98
N ASP A 114 -6.23 12.03 2.02
CA ASP A 114 -5.06 12.55 2.74
C ASP A 114 -3.72 12.30 2.05
N LEU A 115 -3.72 11.57 0.92
CA LEU A 115 -2.52 11.14 0.22
C LEU A 115 -1.61 12.33 -0.14
N LYS A 116 -2.21 13.41 -0.66
CA LYS A 116 -1.46 14.60 -1.07
C LYS A 116 -0.78 15.28 0.11
N ILE A 117 -1.48 15.39 1.24
CA ILE A 117 -0.96 16.01 2.45
C ILE A 117 0.24 15.20 2.98
N ASN A 118 0.13 13.86 2.98
CA ASN A 118 1.21 12.98 3.40
C ASN A 118 2.46 13.10 2.50
N LEU A 119 2.27 13.20 1.18
CA LEU A 119 3.37 13.48 0.24
C LEU A 119 4.06 14.81 0.50
N LEU A 120 3.30 15.87 0.74
CA LEU A 120 3.85 17.21 1.01
C LEU A 120 4.63 17.22 2.33
N ARG A 121 4.14 16.53 3.36
CA ARG A 121 4.88 16.34 4.62
C ARG A 121 6.21 15.59 4.39
N ARG A 122 6.21 14.54 3.55
CA ARG A 122 7.43 13.81 3.17
C ARG A 122 8.41 14.72 2.42
N GLN A 123 7.92 15.55 1.49
CA GLN A 123 8.75 16.53 0.78
C GLN A 123 9.40 17.55 1.73
N LEU A 124 8.66 18.07 2.72
CA LEU A 124 9.22 18.99 3.70
C LEU A 124 10.37 18.34 4.49
N LYS A 125 10.17 17.10 4.96
CA LYS A 125 11.21 16.32 5.64
C LYS A 125 12.43 16.10 4.75
N PHE A 126 12.21 15.71 3.50
CA PHE A 126 13.28 15.52 2.52
C PHE A 126 14.11 16.80 2.30
N LYS A 127 13.44 17.94 2.08
CA LYS A 127 14.09 19.25 1.90
C LYS A 127 14.91 19.65 3.13
N ALA A 128 14.39 19.40 4.34
CA ALA A 128 15.13 19.65 5.58
C ALA A 128 16.38 18.78 5.69
N CYS A 129 16.28 17.48 5.40
CA CYS A 129 17.44 16.57 5.39
C CYS A 129 18.51 17.03 4.38
N GLN A 130 18.11 17.39 3.16
CA GLN A 130 19.03 17.90 2.15
C GLN A 130 19.72 19.20 2.59
N TYR A 131 18.99 20.09 3.25
CA TYR A 131 19.56 21.32 3.79
C TYR A 131 20.64 21.05 4.84
N HIS A 132 20.38 20.15 5.79
CA HIS A 132 21.37 19.77 6.81
C HIS A 132 22.62 19.13 6.19
N GLN A 133 22.46 18.22 5.23
CA GLN A 133 23.60 17.60 4.53
C GLN A 133 24.49 18.63 3.83
N ARG A 134 23.90 19.65 3.21
CA ARG A 134 24.67 20.73 2.57
C ARG A 134 25.45 21.56 3.59
N LEU A 135 24.88 21.82 4.77
CA LEU A 135 25.58 22.52 5.85
C LEU A 135 26.76 21.71 6.40
N GLU A 136 26.63 20.39 6.49
CA GLU A 136 27.72 19.51 6.94
C GLU A 136 28.85 19.43 5.91
N GLN A 137 28.53 19.39 4.62
CA GLN A 137 29.51 19.38 3.53
C GLN A 137 30.23 20.72 3.33
N ALA A 138 29.65 21.82 3.83
CA ALA A 138 30.24 23.15 3.75
C ALA A 138 31.15 23.50 4.94
N LYS A 139 31.30 22.58 5.91
CA LYS A 139 32.24 22.67 7.03
C LYS A 139 33.55 21.96 6.68
#